data_AF-A0A7W0JDP5-F1
#
_entry.id   AF-A0A7W0JDP5-F1
#
_cell.length_a   1.000
_cell.length_b   1.000
_cell.length_c   1.000
_cell.angle_alpha   90.00
_cell.angle_beta   90.00
_cell.angle_gamma   90.00
#
_symmetry.space_group_name_H-M   'P 1'
#
loop_
_entity.id
_entity.type
_entity.pdbx_description
1 polymer ?
#
loop_
_entity_poly.entity_id
_entity_poly.type
_entity_poly.pdbx_seq_one_letter_code
_entity_poly.pdbx_strand_id
1 'polypeptide(L)'
;MDKTIIQFHYVNWPDLGIPDSNVFDKLLEAIEEHHSSTKPFITHCSAGIGRTGTFIATHSVRNKIRLKLNEGMDKENISVNLVKDILTMRMQRMELVQTKEQLSAVKKAIFRYQQAL
;
A
#
# COMPACT_ATOMS: atom_id res chain seq x y z
N MET A 1 13.99 24.92 -15.86
CA MET A 1 14.45 23.73 -15.12
C MET A 1 13.43 22.64 -15.36
N ASP A 2 13.83 21.58 -16.06
CA ASP A 2 12.95 20.47 -16.36
C ASP A 2 12.81 19.57 -15.13
N LYS A 3 11.60 19.06 -14.89
CA LYS A 3 11.32 18.13 -13.80
C LYS A 3 11.08 16.74 -14.37
N THR A 4 11.93 15.78 -14.02
CA THR A 4 11.71 14.37 -14.33
C THR A 4 10.62 13.79 -13.44
N ILE A 5 9.66 13.07 -14.04
CA ILE A 5 8.60 12.35 -13.32
C ILE A 5 8.79 10.86 -13.60
N ILE A 6 8.86 10.06 -12.52
CA ILE A 6 8.87 8.60 -12.61
C ILE A 6 7.43 8.12 -12.48
N GLN A 7 6.94 7.39 -13.48
CA GLN A 7 5.59 6.82 -13.49
C GLN A 7 5.67 5.30 -13.44
N PHE A 8 5.09 4.72 -12.39
CA PHE A 8 4.84 3.27 -12.32
C PHE A 8 3.44 2.97 -12.84
N HIS A 9 3.34 2.01 -13.76
CA HIS A 9 2.06 1.64 -14.37
C HIS A 9 1.77 0.14 -14.17
N TYR A 10 0.86 -0.17 -13.26
CA TYR A 10 0.32 -1.52 -13.09
C TYR A 10 -0.79 -1.74 -14.12
N VAL A 11 -0.56 -2.64 -15.08
CA VAL A 11 -1.56 -3.08 -16.06
C VAL A 11 -2.25 -4.38 -15.63
N ASN A 12 -3.45 -4.64 -16.14
CA ASN A 12 -4.21 -5.88 -15.88
C ASN A 12 -4.66 -6.09 -14.42
N TRP A 13 -4.74 -5.04 -13.59
CA TRP A 13 -5.48 -5.11 -12.31
C TRP A 13 -6.98 -4.93 -12.59
N PRO A 14 -7.81 -6.00 -12.47
CA PRO A 14 -9.23 -5.93 -12.79
C PRO A 14 -9.97 -4.92 -11.93
N ASP A 15 -10.98 -4.26 -12.51
CA ASP A 15 -11.82 -3.35 -11.73
C ASP A 15 -12.67 -4.14 -10.72
N LEU A 16 -12.85 -3.61 -9.51
CA LEU A 16 -13.43 -4.30 -8.35
C LEU A 16 -12.72 -5.62 -7.93
N GLY A 17 -11.67 -6.03 -8.64
CA GLY A 17 -10.86 -7.21 -8.33
C GLY A 17 -9.66 -6.92 -7.43
N ILE A 18 -8.79 -7.92 -7.35
CA ILE A 18 -7.54 -7.90 -6.56
C ILE A 18 -6.34 -7.93 -7.50
N PRO A 19 -5.17 -7.44 -7.07
CA PRO A 19 -3.97 -7.53 -7.90
C PRO A 19 -3.42 -8.95 -7.89
N ASP A 20 -2.67 -9.31 -8.93
CA ASP A 20 -1.72 -10.42 -8.83
C ASP A 20 -0.71 -10.10 -7.72
N SER A 21 -0.52 -11.04 -6.80
CA SER A 21 0.29 -10.81 -5.60
C SER A 21 1.76 -10.57 -5.93
N ASN A 22 2.32 -11.28 -6.90
CA ASN A 22 3.73 -11.16 -7.23
C ASN A 22 4.03 -9.82 -7.92
N VAL A 23 3.15 -9.39 -8.83
CA VAL A 23 3.27 -8.07 -9.48
C VAL A 23 3.05 -6.94 -8.47
N PHE A 24 2.12 -7.12 -7.52
CA PHE A 24 1.82 -6.11 -6.51
C PHE A 24 2.98 -5.91 -5.54
N ASP A 25 3.56 -7.00 -5.06
CA ASP A 25 4.69 -6.95 -4.13
C ASP A 25 5.92 -6.30 -4.81
N LYS A 26 6.21 -6.67 -6.07
CA LYS A 26 7.25 -6.02 -6.90
C LYS A 26 7.02 -4.53 -7.13
N LEU A 27 5.76 -4.12 -7.37
CA LEU A 27 5.42 -2.71 -7.52
C LEU A 27 5.72 -1.93 -6.23
N LEU A 28 5.32 -2.48 -5.08
CA LEU A 28 5.54 -1.86 -3.77
C LEU A 28 7.03 -1.71 -3.49
N GLU A 29 7.82 -2.76 -3.73
CA GLU A 29 9.28 -2.74 -3.59
C GLU A 29 9.92 -1.67 -4.49
N ALA A 30 9.58 -1.66 -5.78
CA ALA A 30 10.12 -0.68 -6.71
C ALA A 30 9.77 0.76 -6.32
N ILE A 31 8.55 1.00 -5.82
CA ILE A 31 8.15 2.33 -5.32
C ILE A 31 8.94 2.69 -4.07
N GLU A 32 9.08 1.77 -3.10
CA GLU A 32 9.81 2.00 -1.86
C GLU A 32 11.31 2.30 -2.10
N GLU A 33 11.92 1.69 -3.12
CA GLU A 33 13.30 1.97 -3.55
C GLU A 33 13.45 3.36 -4.17
N HIS A 34 12.48 3.81 -4.97
CA HIS A 34 12.54 5.10 -5.65
C HIS A 34 11.97 6.25 -4.81
N HIS A 35 11.21 5.95 -3.76
CA HIS A 35 10.52 6.91 -2.91
C HIS A 35 11.12 6.93 -1.50
N SER A 36 12.28 7.57 -1.37
CA SER A 36 12.93 7.85 -0.08
C SER A 36 12.50 9.19 0.54
N SER A 37 11.66 9.96 -0.16
CA SER A 37 11.29 11.31 0.24
C SER A 37 10.03 11.35 1.11
N THR A 38 9.95 12.32 2.01
CA THR A 38 8.72 12.64 2.76
C THR A 38 7.62 13.27 1.90
N LYS A 39 7.84 13.44 0.58
CA LYS A 39 6.89 14.08 -0.32
C LYS A 39 5.79 13.10 -0.75
N PRO A 40 4.53 13.54 -0.87
CA PRO A 40 3.48 12.68 -1.39
C PRO A 40 3.77 12.30 -2.85
N PHE A 41 3.33 11.11 -3.25
CA PHE A 41 3.28 10.70 -4.65
C PHE A 41 1.82 10.51 -5.10
N ILE A 42 1.59 10.65 -6.41
CA ILE A 42 0.26 10.55 -6.99
C ILE A 42 -0.07 9.07 -7.21
N THR A 43 -1.25 8.64 -6.77
CA THR A 43 -1.81 7.32 -7.08
C THR A 43 -3.22 7.50 -7.62
N HIS A 44 -3.56 6.81 -8.70
CA HIS A 44 -4.91 6.79 -9.24
C HIS A 44 -5.26 5.42 -9.83
N CYS A 45 -6.55 5.20 -10.09
CA CYS A 45 -7.04 4.11 -10.92
C CYS A 45 -8.07 4.68 -11.91
N SER A 46 -9.33 4.26 -11.83
CA SER A 46 -10.47 4.94 -12.47
C SER A 46 -11.13 5.93 -11.49
N ALA A 47 -11.96 5.44 -10.56
CA ALA A 47 -12.62 6.28 -9.54
C ALA A 47 -11.68 6.70 -8.38
N GLY A 48 -10.48 6.15 -8.30
CA GLY A 48 -9.49 6.49 -7.28
C GLY A 48 -9.83 6.00 -5.86
N ILE A 49 -10.63 4.94 -5.70
CA ILE A 49 -11.09 4.45 -4.39
C ILE A 49 -10.77 2.97 -4.12
N GLY A 50 -11.13 2.04 -5.01
CA GLY A 50 -10.88 0.60 -4.82
C GLY A 50 -9.38 0.24 -4.89
N ARG A 51 -8.84 0.12 -6.11
CA ARG A 51 -7.43 -0.23 -6.37
C ARG A 51 -6.46 0.77 -5.72
N THR A 52 -6.76 2.05 -5.83
CA THR A 52 -6.02 3.14 -5.16
C THR A 52 -6.00 2.95 -3.65
N GLY A 53 -7.14 2.63 -3.02
CA GLY A 53 -7.19 2.36 -1.58
C GLY A 53 -6.45 1.09 -1.19
N THR A 54 -6.53 0.02 -1.98
CA THR A 54 -5.76 -1.21 -1.75
C THR A 54 -4.26 -0.93 -1.76
N PHE A 55 -3.78 -0.16 -2.74
CA PHE A 55 -2.39 0.26 -2.82
C PHE A 55 -2.00 1.14 -1.61
N ILE A 56 -2.73 2.23 -1.35
CA ILE A 56 -2.42 3.18 -0.27
C ILE A 56 -2.40 2.48 1.09
N ALA A 57 -3.40 1.64 1.38
CA ALA A 57 -3.49 0.92 2.64
C ALA A 57 -2.29 -0.02 2.83
N THR A 58 -1.91 -0.76 1.78
CA THR A 58 -0.77 -1.69 1.86
C THR A 58 0.54 -0.93 2.06
N HIS A 59 0.81 0.08 1.22
CA HIS A 59 2.02 0.90 1.29
C HIS A 59 2.14 1.62 2.64
N SER A 60 1.05 2.21 3.13
CA SER A 60 1.03 2.91 4.42
C SER A 60 1.34 1.98 5.59
N VAL A 61 0.80 0.76 5.58
CA VAL A 61 1.05 -0.21 6.65
C VAL A 61 2.47 -0.78 6.57
N ARG A 62 3.00 -1.08 5.37
CA ARG A 62 4.42 -1.45 5.18
C ARG A 62 5.35 -0.37 5.73
N ASN A 63 5.09 0.89 5.40
CA ASN A 63 5.86 2.02 5.91
C ASN A 63 5.79 2.13 7.44
N LYS A 64 4.61 1.96 8.04
CA LYS A 64 4.42 1.95 9.50
C LYS A 64 5.20 0.82 10.18
N ILE A 65 5.24 -0.37 9.58
CA ILE A 65 6.04 -1.50 10.08
C ILE A 65 7.54 -1.16 9.99
N ARG A 66 8.01 -0.66 8.84
CA ARG A 66 9.41 -0.26 8.64
C ARG A 66 9.86 0.81 9.62
N LEU A 67 9.03 1.81 9.90
CA LEU A 67 9.33 2.86 10.88
C LEU A 67 9.54 2.27 12.28
N LYS A 68 8.65 1.37 12.73
CA LYS A 68 8.80 0.69 14.02
C LYS A 68 10.06 -0.17 14.10
N LEU A 69 10.41 -0.87 13.03
CA LEU A 69 11.68 -1.63 12.95
C LEU A 69 12.89 -0.69 13.08
N ASN A 70 12.87 0.44 12.38
CA ASN A 70 13.94 1.44 12.45
C ASN A 70 14.06 2.09 13.83
N GLU A 71 12.96 2.13 14.61
CA GLU A 71 12.94 2.54 16.01
C GLU A 71 13.47 1.46 16.98
N GLY A 72 13.85 0.28 16.47
CA GLY A 72 14.41 -0.83 17.25
C GLY A 72 13.38 -1.80 17.84
N MET A 73 12.12 -1.76 17.39
CA MET A 73 11.10 -2.72 17.82
C MET A 73 11.31 -4.07 17.12
N ASP A 74 11.35 -5.16 17.88
CA ASP A 74 11.39 -6.52 17.30
C ASP A 74 10.13 -6.80 16.47
N LYS A 75 10.28 -7.56 15.37
CA LYS A 75 9.18 -7.80 14.43
C LYS A 75 7.97 -8.48 15.08
N GLU A 76 8.23 -9.35 16.06
CA GLU A 76 7.21 -10.07 16.82
C GLU A 76 6.35 -9.14 17.67
N ASN A 77 6.88 -7.96 18.03
CA ASN A 77 6.20 -6.94 18.81
C ASN A 77 5.41 -5.94 17.94
N ILE A 78 5.56 -6.00 16.61
CA ILE A 78 4.88 -5.08 15.69
C ILE A 78 3.44 -5.55 15.43
N SER A 79 2.51 -4.93 16.14
CA SER A 79 1.07 -5.04 15.85
C SER A 79 0.56 -3.91 14.95
N VAL A 80 -0.35 -4.25 14.03
CA VAL A 80 -1.02 -3.34 13.09
C VAL A 80 -2.53 -3.53 13.14
N ASN A 81 -3.28 -2.43 13.26
CA ASN A 81 -4.74 -2.43 13.21
C ASN A 81 -5.20 -1.92 11.84
N LEU A 82 -5.21 -2.82 10.86
CA LEU A 82 -5.52 -2.49 9.47
C LEU A 82 -6.91 -1.86 9.31
N VAL A 83 -7.91 -2.32 10.04
CA VAL A 83 -9.28 -1.78 9.94
C VAL A 83 -9.29 -0.33 10.41
N LYS A 84 -8.68 -0.04 11.56
CA LYS A 84 -8.54 1.34 12.05
C LYS A 84 -7.79 2.21 11.06
N ASP A 85 -6.67 1.72 10.51
CA ASP A 85 -5.87 2.46 9.53
C ASP A 85 -6.70 2.80 8.27
N ILE A 86 -7.47 1.84 7.72
CA ILE A 86 -8.36 2.08 6.57
C ILE A 86 -9.49 3.06 6.91
N LEU A 87 -10.12 2.93 8.09
CA LEU A 87 -11.17 3.86 8.50
C LEU A 87 -10.62 5.28 8.62
N THR A 88 -9.41 5.47 9.15
CA THR A 88 -8.74 6.77 9.18
C THR A 88 -8.48 7.31 7.77
N MET A 89 -8.00 6.48 6.84
CA MET A 89 -7.82 6.89 5.44
C MET A 89 -9.14 7.29 4.78
N ARG A 90 -10.24 6.60 5.11
CA ARG A 90 -11.58 6.92 4.59
C ARG A 90 -12.10 8.29 5.03
N MET A 91 -11.57 8.86 6.12
CA MET A 91 -11.87 10.25 6.51
C MET A 91 -11.21 11.28 5.58
N GLN A 92 -10.13 10.90 4.87
CA GLN A 92 -9.43 11.77 3.92
C GLN A 92 -9.95 11.57 2.49
N ARG A 93 -10.35 10.34 2.14
CA ARG A 93 -11.03 10.01 0.88
C ARG A 93 -11.99 8.85 1.11
N MET A 94 -13.29 9.12 0.97
CA MET A 94 -14.32 8.12 1.22
C MET A 94 -14.15 6.85 0.37
N GLU A 95 -14.65 5.74 0.90
CA GLU A 95 -14.75 4.44 0.20
C GLU A 95 -13.44 3.79 -0.27
N LEU A 96 -12.27 4.22 0.25
CA LEU A 96 -11.01 3.51 0.00
C LEU A 96 -11.12 2.04 0.41
N VAL A 97 -10.58 1.14 -0.44
CA VAL A 97 -10.71 -0.33 -0.32
C VAL A 97 -12.18 -0.74 -0.36
N GLN A 98 -12.73 -1.00 -1.56
CA GLN A 98 -14.16 -1.12 -1.78
C GLN A 98 -14.72 -2.52 -1.50
N THR A 99 -13.96 -3.58 -1.78
CA THR A 99 -14.47 -4.97 -1.70
C THR A 99 -13.83 -5.76 -0.57
N LYS A 100 -14.50 -6.85 -0.15
CA LYS A 100 -13.95 -7.76 0.88
C LYS A 100 -12.68 -8.45 0.38
N GLU A 101 -12.63 -8.71 -0.92
CA GLU A 101 -11.53 -9.33 -1.63
C GLU A 101 -10.32 -8.38 -1.65
N GLN A 102 -10.54 -7.08 -1.89
CA GLN A 102 -9.51 -6.06 -1.76
C GLN A 102 -8.95 -5.97 -0.33
N LEU A 103 -9.83 -5.96 0.69
CA LEU A 103 -9.37 -5.99 2.09
C LEU A 103 -8.56 -7.27 2.40
N SER A 104 -8.99 -8.42 1.87
CA SER A 104 -8.27 -9.69 1.98
C SER A 104 -6.90 -9.63 1.30
N ALA A 105 -6.81 -9.00 0.12
CA ALA A 105 -5.55 -8.80 -0.59
C ALA A 105 -4.58 -7.94 0.21
N VAL A 106 -5.04 -6.83 0.82
CA VAL A 106 -4.22 -5.99 1.71
C VAL A 106 -3.69 -6.81 2.89
N LYS A 107 -4.55 -7.57 3.58
CA LYS A 107 -4.14 -8.44 4.70
C LYS A 107 -3.05 -9.44 4.28
N LYS A 108 -3.25 -10.13 3.15
CA LYS A 108 -2.30 -11.12 2.65
C LYS A 108 -0.97 -10.47 2.26
N ALA A 109 -1.00 -9.28 1.64
CA ALA A 109 0.22 -8.56 1.28
C ALA A 109 1.02 -8.13 2.52
N ILE A 110 0.36 -7.59 3.54
CA ILE A 110 1.01 -7.23 4.81
C ILE A 110 1.60 -8.48 5.48
N PHE A 111 0.86 -9.59 5.52
CA PHE A 111 1.35 -10.84 6.10
C PHE A 111 2.60 -11.36 5.37
N ARG A 112 2.59 -11.39 4.04
CA ARG A 112 3.78 -11.78 3.26
C ARG A 112 4.96 -10.85 3.52
N TYR A 113 4.72 -9.54 3.59
CA TYR A 113 5.76 -8.57 3.91
C TYR A 113 6.38 -8.84 5.28
N GLN A 114 5.59 -9.07 6.32
CA GLN A 114 6.11 -9.39 7.67
C GLN A 114 6.95 -10.66 7.72
N GLN A 115 6.62 -11.67 6.89
CA GLN A 115 7.39 -12.91 6.80
C GLN A 115 8.71 -12.76 6.03
N ALA A 116 8.83 -11.72 5.20
CA ALA A 116 10.04 -11.42 4.42
C ALA A 116 11.02 -10.48 5.15
N LEU A 117 10.64 -9.94 6.32
CA LEU A 117 11.48 -9.16 7.23
C LEU A 117 12.34 -10.08 8.12
#